data_AF-A0A4Q8QPZ9-F1
#
_entry.id   AF-A0A4Q8QPZ9-F1
#
_cell.length_a   1.000
_cell.length_b   1.000
_cell.length_c   1.000
_cell.angle_alpha   90.00
_cell.angle_beta   90.00
_cell.angle_gamma   90.00
#
_symmetry.space_group_name_H-M   'P 1'
#
loop_
_entity.id
_entity.type
_entity.pdbx_description
1 polymer ?
#
loop_
_entity_poly.entity_id
_entity_poly.type
_entity_poly.pdbx_seq_one_letter_code
_entity_poly.pdbx_strand_id
1 'polypeptide(L)'
;MSLLSTCATPDSRSRLLRRLTETAFLACVTSDVVRARRIAKGLEVIAPGSRECVIAYAVADLTAGDVAAALERLDPLAKANDAYGMAFQAVALGLNGRLSERDTVLRSLPSGEPGLEGFLTALGQTEPAHTAGKDI
;
A
#
# COMPACT_ATOMS: atom_id res chain seq x y z
N MET A 1 17.52 3.62 23.83
CA MET A 1 16.24 4.37 23.83
C MET A 1 16.48 5.69 23.12
N SER A 2 15.78 5.93 22.00
CA SER A 2 16.09 7.02 21.08
C SER A 2 15.44 8.33 21.51
N LEU A 3 16.26 9.38 21.68
CA LEU A 3 15.90 10.74 22.13
C LEU A 3 14.99 11.51 21.15
N LEU A 4 14.62 10.91 20.02
CA LEU A 4 13.75 11.54 19.01
C LEU A 4 12.25 11.44 19.35
N SER A 5 11.87 10.65 20.36
CA SER A 5 10.46 10.42 20.69
C SER A 5 9.81 11.55 21.50
N THR A 6 10.58 12.47 22.08
CA THR A 6 10.08 13.32 23.19
C THR A 6 9.75 14.77 22.81
N CYS A 7 9.93 15.20 21.56
CA CYS A 7 9.77 16.64 21.21
C CYS A 7 8.89 16.94 19.98
N ALA A 8 8.34 15.93 19.30
CA ALA A 8 7.47 16.19 18.15
C ALA A 8 6.02 16.35 18.61
N THR A 9 5.39 17.49 18.28
CA THR A 9 3.93 17.61 18.35
C THR A 9 3.28 16.52 17.49
N PRO A 10 2.07 16.04 17.81
CA PRO A 10 1.38 15.00 17.03
C PRO A 10 1.37 15.30 15.52
N ASP A 11 1.14 16.57 15.15
CA ASP A 11 1.15 17.03 13.76
C ASP A 11 2.52 16.95 13.08
N SER A 12 3.60 17.11 13.83
CA SER A 12 4.97 17.00 13.31
C SER A 12 5.33 15.54 13.06
N ARG A 13 4.90 14.64 13.95
CA ARG A 13 5.07 13.19 13.79
C ARG A 13 4.30 12.67 12.59
N SER A 14 3.03 13.02 12.45
CA SER A 14 2.19 12.61 11.30
C SER A 14 2.77 13.10 9.96
N ARG A 15 3.26 14.34 9.91
CA ARG A 15 3.95 14.88 8.73
C ARG A 15 5.24 14.15 8.39
N LEU A 16 6.03 13.79 9.40
CA LEU A 16 7.26 13.02 9.21
C LEU A 16 6.96 11.63 8.65
N LEU A 17 6.01 10.90 9.26
CA LEU A 17 5.62 9.56 8.81
C LEU A 17 5.14 9.60 7.36
N ARG A 18 4.26 10.55 7.02
CA ARG A 18 3.79 10.75 5.65
C ARG A 18 4.95 10.94 4.66
N ARG A 19 5.89 11.85 4.95
CA ARG A 19 7.04 12.12 4.05
C ARG A 19 7.94 10.90 3.86
N LEU A 20 8.15 10.13 4.93
CA LEU A 20 8.93 8.90 4.87
C LEU A 20 8.23 7.84 4.00
N THR A 21 6.92 7.67 4.14
CA THR A 21 6.13 6.76 3.30
C THR A 21 6.13 7.20 1.83
N GLU A 22 5.96 8.49 1.54
CA GLU A 22 6.07 9.05 0.19
C GLU A 22 7.46 8.77 -0.41
N THR A 23 8.53 8.91 0.39
CA THR A 23 9.89 8.61 -0.06
C THR A 23 10.11 7.11 -0.30
N ALA A 24 9.55 6.24 0.55
CA ALA A 24 9.58 4.79 0.34
C ALA A 24 8.86 4.40 -0.96
N PHE A 25 7.73 5.03 -1.25
CA PHE A 25 7.00 4.84 -2.51
C PHE A 25 7.82 5.27 -3.72
N LEU A 26 8.49 6.43 -3.67
CA LEU A 26 9.37 6.88 -4.76
C LEU A 26 10.57 5.94 -4.98
N ALA A 27 11.12 5.36 -3.92
CA ALA A 27 12.14 4.32 -4.04
C ALA A 27 11.60 3.07 -4.76
N CYS A 28 10.34 2.71 -4.52
CA CYS A 28 9.68 1.61 -5.23
C CYS A 28 9.46 1.92 -6.72
N VAL A 29 9.02 3.14 -7.06
CA VAL A 29 8.86 3.59 -8.47
C VAL A 29 10.19 3.51 -9.24
N THR A 30 11.31 3.78 -8.55
CA THR A 30 12.66 3.68 -9.14
C THR A 30 13.26 2.27 -9.03
N SER A 31 12.46 1.27 -8.65
CA SER A 31 12.88 -0.13 -8.43
C SER A 31 14.03 -0.30 -7.42
N ASP A 32 14.28 0.69 -6.55
CA ASP A 32 15.26 0.60 -5.46
C ASP A 32 14.62 -0.04 -4.22
N VAL A 33 14.40 -1.36 -4.31
CA VAL A 33 13.80 -2.17 -3.23
C VAL A 33 14.62 -2.09 -1.94
N VAL A 34 15.96 -2.02 -2.04
CA VAL A 34 16.85 -1.96 -0.88
C VAL A 34 16.61 -0.65 -0.10
N ARG A 35 16.53 0.48 -0.81
CA ARG A 35 16.21 1.77 -0.19
C ARG A 35 14.80 1.79 0.37
N ALA A 36 13.82 1.27 -0.36
CA ALA A 36 12.44 1.18 0.11
C ALA A 36 12.34 0.40 1.45
N ARG A 37 12.98 -0.78 1.52
CA ARG A 37 13.03 -1.59 2.75
C ARG A 37 13.76 -0.87 3.90
N ARG A 38 14.85 -0.15 3.59
CA ARG A 38 15.57 0.62 4.62
C ARG A 38 14.71 1.74 5.20
N ILE A 39 13.93 2.42 4.37
CA ILE A 39 13.00 3.47 4.82
C ILE A 39 11.85 2.85 5.64
N ALA A 40 11.26 1.74 5.18
CA ALA A 40 10.23 1.01 5.92
C ALA A 40 10.74 0.53 7.30
N LYS A 41 11.98 0.05 7.38
CA LYS A 41 12.64 -0.27 8.66
C LYS A 41 12.79 0.96 9.56
N GLY A 42 13.10 2.12 9.00
CA GLY A 42 13.11 3.38 9.74
C GLY A 42 11.74 3.76 10.29
N LEU A 43 10.69 3.59 9.48
CA LEU A 43 9.29 3.81 9.88
C LEU A 43 8.90 2.90 11.06
N GLU A 44 9.24 1.61 11.00
CA GLU A 44 8.93 0.66 12.08
C GLU A 44 9.59 1.07 13.41
N VAL A 45 10.80 1.61 13.37
CA VAL A 45 11.48 2.10 14.59
C VAL A 45 10.78 3.35 15.16
N ILE A 46 10.22 4.21 14.31
CA ILE A 46 9.61 5.49 14.71
C ILE A 46 8.14 5.31 15.13
N ALA A 47 7.41 4.44 14.44
CA ALA A 47 6.00 4.17 14.67
C ALA A 47 5.70 2.68 14.37
N PRO A 48 6.06 1.77 15.31
CA PRO A 48 5.86 0.34 15.14
C PRO A 48 4.39 0.02 14.88
N GLY A 49 4.13 -0.82 13.88
CA GLY A 49 2.78 -1.26 13.52
C GLY A 49 1.85 -0.15 13.01
N SER A 50 2.37 1.06 12.74
CA SER A 50 1.59 2.09 12.07
C SER A 50 1.18 1.65 10.67
N ARG A 51 0.03 2.12 10.21
CA ARG A 51 -0.47 1.87 8.86
C ARG A 51 0.57 2.24 7.80
N GLU A 52 1.21 3.39 7.97
CA GLU A 52 2.26 3.90 7.09
C GLU A 52 3.43 2.91 6.97
N CYS A 53 3.84 2.31 8.08
CA CYS A 53 4.89 1.30 8.10
C CYS A 53 4.47 0.03 7.36
N VAL A 54 3.28 -0.49 7.66
CA VAL A 54 2.74 -1.70 7.01
C VAL A 54 2.64 -1.51 5.50
N ILE A 55 2.08 -0.38 5.04
CA ILE A 55 1.96 -0.06 3.62
C ILE A 55 3.34 0.07 2.98
N ALA A 56 4.29 0.78 3.59
CA ALA A 56 5.64 0.94 3.03
C ALA A 56 6.34 -0.41 2.83
N TYR A 57 6.20 -1.33 3.79
CA TYR A 57 6.72 -2.69 3.65
C TYR A 57 5.99 -3.51 2.59
N ALA A 58 4.66 -3.41 2.51
CA ALA A 58 3.88 -4.14 1.50
C ALA A 58 4.24 -3.69 0.08
N VAL A 59 4.36 -2.38 -0.16
CA VAL A 59 4.77 -1.85 -1.47
C VAL A 59 6.19 -2.30 -1.83
N ALA A 60 7.11 -2.35 -0.87
CA ALA A 60 8.46 -2.85 -1.09
C ALA A 60 8.48 -4.35 -1.47
N ASP A 61 7.60 -5.17 -0.89
CA ASP A 61 7.46 -6.59 -1.27
C ASP A 61 6.84 -6.73 -2.67
N LEU A 62 5.79 -5.97 -2.98
CA LEU A 62 5.19 -5.96 -4.32
C LEU A 62 6.21 -5.57 -5.39
N THR A 63 7.05 -4.57 -5.11
CA THR A 63 8.12 -4.13 -6.01
C THR A 63 9.20 -5.21 -6.19
N ALA A 64 9.43 -6.02 -5.15
CA ALA A 64 10.33 -7.18 -5.22
C ALA A 64 9.69 -8.40 -5.92
N GLY A 65 8.40 -8.32 -6.30
CA GLY A 65 7.63 -9.45 -6.84
C GLY A 65 7.12 -10.44 -5.79
N ASP A 66 7.31 -10.15 -4.50
CA ASP A 66 6.85 -11.01 -3.40
C ASP A 66 5.42 -10.65 -2.99
N VAL A 67 4.47 -11.03 -3.84
CA VAL A 67 3.05 -10.70 -3.65
C VAL A 67 2.46 -11.41 -2.43
N ALA A 68 2.97 -12.59 -2.08
CA ALA A 68 2.52 -13.34 -0.91
C ALA A 68 2.88 -12.61 0.39
N ALA A 69 4.13 -12.16 0.54
CA ALA A 69 4.54 -11.38 1.70
C ALA A 69 3.78 -10.06 1.81
N ALA A 70 3.51 -9.40 0.68
CA ALA A 70 2.70 -8.18 0.67
C ALA A 70 1.28 -8.43 1.22
N LEU A 71 0.62 -9.52 0.80
CA LEU A 71 -0.71 -9.88 1.27
C LEU A 71 -0.72 -10.22 2.76
N GLU A 72 0.26 -10.97 3.26
CA GLU A 72 0.41 -11.28 4.69
C GLU A 72 0.56 -10.01 5.52
N ARG A 73 1.37 -9.05 5.05
CA ARG A 73 1.56 -7.77 5.74
C ARG A 73 0.30 -6.91 5.77
N LEU A 74 -0.50 -6.94 4.70
CA LEU A 74 -1.71 -6.11 4.58
C LEU A 74 -2.92 -6.69 5.32
N ASP A 75 -2.92 -8.01 5.59
CA ASP A 75 -4.04 -8.72 6.22
C ASP A 75 -4.51 -8.08 7.55
N PRO A 76 -3.64 -7.66 8.49
CA PRO A 76 -4.08 -6.99 9.72
C PRO A 76 -4.84 -5.68 9.46
N LEU A 77 -4.40 -4.88 8.48
CA LEU A 77 -5.08 -3.62 8.13
C LEU A 77 -6.42 -3.89 7.45
N ALA A 78 -6.46 -4.85 6.53
CA ALA A 78 -7.69 -5.24 5.85
C ALA A 78 -8.74 -5.76 6.84
N LYS A 79 -8.33 -6.61 7.79
CA LYS A 79 -9.20 -7.10 8.88
C LYS A 79 -9.71 -5.99 9.81
N ALA A 80 -8.95 -4.91 9.93
CA ALA A 80 -9.34 -3.72 10.68
C ALA A 80 -10.25 -2.76 9.87
N ASN A 81 -10.63 -3.12 8.64
CA ASN A 81 -11.32 -2.25 7.68
C ASN A 81 -10.60 -0.92 7.42
N ASP A 82 -9.26 -0.92 7.47
CA ASP A 82 -8.49 0.26 7.06
C ASP A 82 -8.54 0.40 5.54
N ALA A 83 -9.09 1.52 5.06
CA ALA A 83 -9.36 1.70 3.64
C ALA A 83 -8.09 1.66 2.78
N TYR A 84 -6.97 2.22 3.27
CA TYR A 84 -5.70 2.17 2.53
C TYR A 84 -5.13 0.75 2.50
N GLY A 85 -5.15 0.03 3.62
CA GLY A 85 -4.75 -1.37 3.69
C GLY A 85 -5.54 -2.25 2.72
N MET A 86 -6.86 -2.09 2.68
CA MET A 86 -7.74 -2.79 1.74
C MET A 86 -7.45 -2.41 0.28
N ALA A 87 -7.19 -1.13 -0.01
CA ALA A 87 -6.81 -0.67 -1.34
C ALA A 87 -5.50 -1.30 -1.83
N PHE A 88 -4.45 -1.32 -0.99
CA PHE A 88 -3.20 -2.00 -1.33
C PHE A 88 -3.37 -3.52 -1.40
N GLN A 89 -4.28 -4.10 -0.62
CA GLN A 89 -4.62 -5.52 -0.71
C GLN A 89 -5.27 -5.84 -2.07
N ALA A 90 -6.18 -4.99 -2.55
CA ALA A 90 -6.77 -5.14 -3.88
C ALA A 90 -5.71 -5.10 -5.00
N VAL A 91 -4.71 -4.21 -4.90
CA VAL A 91 -3.56 -4.21 -5.83
C VAL A 91 -2.82 -5.54 -5.81
N ALA A 92 -2.45 -6.02 -4.62
CA ALA A 92 -1.73 -7.26 -4.45
C ALA A 92 -2.52 -8.47 -5.00
N LEU A 93 -3.83 -8.52 -4.74
CA LEU A 93 -4.73 -9.55 -5.29
C LEU A 93 -4.78 -9.50 -6.82
N GLY A 94 -4.86 -8.30 -7.41
CA GLY A 94 -4.83 -8.11 -8.86
C GLY A 94 -3.52 -8.59 -9.48
N LEU A 95 -2.38 -8.24 -8.89
CA LEU A 95 -1.05 -8.70 -9.33
C LEU A 95 -0.88 -10.22 -9.20
N ASN A 96 -1.57 -10.85 -8.25
CA ASN A 96 -1.59 -12.30 -8.08
C ASN A 96 -2.65 -13.02 -8.93
N GLY A 97 -3.37 -12.32 -9.80
CA GLY A 97 -4.45 -12.89 -10.63
C GLY A 97 -5.74 -13.25 -9.88
N ARG A 98 -5.87 -12.88 -8.60
CA ARG A 98 -7.03 -13.17 -7.75
C ARG A 98 -8.14 -12.13 -7.93
N LEU A 99 -8.62 -11.96 -9.16
CA LEU A 99 -9.52 -10.87 -9.57
C LEU A 99 -10.85 -10.87 -8.82
N SER A 100 -11.47 -12.04 -8.61
CA SER A 100 -12.75 -12.11 -7.87
C SER A 100 -12.63 -11.63 -6.42
N GLU A 101 -11.49 -11.89 -5.79
CA GLU A 101 -11.20 -11.44 -4.42
C GLU A 101 -10.88 -9.95 -4.39
N ARG A 102 -10.08 -9.47 -5.35
CA ARG A 102 -9.84 -8.04 -5.56
C ARG A 102 -11.17 -7.28 -5.64
N ASP A 103 -12.07 -7.73 -6.50
CA ASP A 103 -13.35 -7.03 -6.72
C ASP A 103 -14.25 -7.08 -5.49
N THR A 104 -14.13 -8.13 -4.68
CA THR A 104 -14.84 -8.23 -3.40
C THR A 104 -14.31 -7.21 -2.40
N VAL A 105 -12.99 -7.07 -2.29
CA VAL A 105 -12.34 -6.06 -1.43
C VAL A 105 -12.67 -4.65 -1.91
N LEU A 106 -12.65 -4.39 -3.22
CA LEU A 106 -12.98 -3.08 -3.78
C LEU A 106 -14.44 -2.67 -3.50
N ARG A 107 -15.38 -3.62 -3.55
CA ARG A 107 -16.79 -3.38 -3.21
C ARG A 107 -17.02 -3.14 -1.71
N SER A 108 -16.13 -3.60 -0.84
CA SER A 108 -16.25 -3.42 0.62
C SER A 108 -15.43 -2.27 1.17
N LEU A 109 -14.76 -1.49 0.32
CA LEU A 109 -13.95 -0.36 0.75
C LEU A 109 -14.80 0.70 1.46
N PRO A 110 -14.34 1.20 2.63
CA PRO A 110 -14.96 2.34 3.28
C PRO A 110 -14.96 3.56 2.35
N SER A 111 -16.11 4.22 2.22
CA SER A 111 -16.26 5.45 1.43
C SER A 111 -15.82 6.69 2.21
N GLY A 112 -15.44 7.75 1.49
CA GLY A 112 -15.13 9.05 2.08
C GLY A 112 -13.68 9.27 2.52
N GLU A 113 -12.78 8.33 2.22
CA GLU A 113 -11.35 8.49 2.52
C GLU A 113 -10.66 9.40 1.48
N PRO A 114 -10.03 10.51 1.90
CA PRO A 114 -9.43 11.48 1.00
C PRO A 114 -8.34 10.86 0.12
N GLY A 115 -8.45 11.02 -1.21
CA GLY A 115 -7.43 10.54 -2.14
C GLY A 115 -7.58 9.09 -2.60
N LEU A 116 -8.56 8.34 -2.07
CA LEU A 116 -8.83 6.98 -2.52
C LEU A 116 -9.63 6.94 -3.84
N GLU A 117 -10.49 7.92 -4.10
CA GLU A 117 -11.34 7.97 -5.31
C GLU A 117 -10.54 7.88 -6.62
N GLY A 118 -9.43 8.62 -6.71
CA GLY A 118 -8.55 8.57 -7.89
C GLY A 118 -7.82 7.23 -8.03
N PHE A 119 -7.46 6.62 -6.90
CA PHE A 119 -6.84 5.30 -6.85
C PHE A 119 -7.82 4.19 -7.28
N LEU A 120 -9.06 4.24 -6.79
CA LEU A 120 -10.11 3.30 -7.16
C LEU A 120 -10.53 3.45 -8.62
N THR A 121 -10.56 4.67 -9.13
CA THR A 121 -10.76 4.91 -10.56
C THR A 121 -9.64 4.24 -11.37
N ALA A 122 -8.37 4.43 -11.00
CA ALA A 122 -7.25 3.79 -11.70
C ALA A 122 -7.32 2.24 -11.64
N LEU A 123 -7.76 1.66 -10.52
CA LEU A 123 -7.94 0.22 -10.40
C LEU A 123 -9.16 -0.31 -11.16
N GLY A 124 -10.28 0.41 -11.15
CA GLY A 124 -11.48 0.05 -11.91
C GLY A 124 -11.29 0.14 -13.43
N GLN A 125 -10.34 0.96 -13.90
CA GLN A 125 -9.95 1.03 -15.32
C GLN A 125 -9.04 -0.14 -15.75
N THR A 126 -8.62 -1.03 -14.84
CA THR A 126 -7.89 -2.27 -15.17
C THR A 126 -8.82 -3.45 -15.50
N GLU A 127 -9.90 -3.19 -16.22
CA GLU A 127 -10.63 -4.21 -16.98
C GLU A 127 -9.74 -4.71 -18.13
N PRO A 128 -9.76 -6.01 -18.47
CA PRO A 128 -8.89 -6.56 -19.50
C PRO A 128 -9.23 -5.91 -20.84
N ALA A 129 -8.20 -5.46 -21.56
CA ALA A 129 -8.33 -5.16 -22.98
C ALA A 129 -8.93 -6.40 -23.66
N HIS A 130 -10.22 -6.33 -24.00
CA HIS A 130 -10.84 -7.27 -24.90
C HIS A 130 -10.04 -7.21 -26.20
N THR A 131 -9.20 -8.22 -26.43
CA THR A 131 -8.75 -8.54 -27.78
C THR A 131 -10.00 -8.89 -28.56
N ALA A 132 -10.57 -7.88 -29.23
CA ALA A 132 -11.46 -8.04 -30.34
C ALA A 132 -10.69 -8.72 -31.47
N GLY A 133 -10.49 -10.04 -31.33
CA GLY A 133 -10.19 -10.94 -32.43
C GLY A 133 -11.50 -11.16 -33.17
N LYS A 134 -11.78 -10.22 -34.05
CA LYS A 134 -12.90 -10.19 -34.99
C LYS A 134 -12.83 -11.45 -35.86
N ASP A 135 -13.89 -12.26 -35.84
CA ASP A 135 -14.16 -13.24 -36.88
C ASP A 135 -14.07 -12.56 -38.27
N ILE A 136 -13.16 -13.05 -39.11
CA ILE A 136 -13.19 -12.95 -40.57
C ILE A 136 -12.82 -14.33 -41.11
#